data_AF-A0A661APJ7-F1
#
_entry.id   AF-A0A661APJ7-F1
#
_cell.length_a   1.000
_cell.length_b   1.000
_cell.length_c   1.000
_cell.angle_alpha   90.00
_cell.angle_beta   90.00
_cell.angle_gamma   90.00
#
_symmetry.space_group_name_H-M   'P 1'
#
loop_
_entity.id
_entity.type
_entity.pdbx_description
1 polymer ?
#
loop_
_entity_poly.entity_id
_entity_poly.type
_entity_poly.pdbx_seq_one_letter_code
_entity_poly.pdbx_strand_id
1 'polypeptide(L)'
;MSRRRKAQKRQLPPDFRYGSVLVTRFINALMKDGKKSTAQKLFYDALDIVEQKTKKRGIDIFERAIQNVRPPLEVRSRRVGGATYQVPTEVRPDRQISLAIRWILNYSKSRNGYGMANKLAAEIIDASNNQGGSIKK
;
A
#
# COMPACT_ATOMS: atom_id res chain seq x y z
N MET A 1 -9.11 15.54 18.27
CA MET A 1 -7.63 15.51 18.24
C MET A 1 -7.13 16.69 19.08
N SER A 2 -6.35 16.47 20.13
CA SER A 2 -5.84 17.56 20.97
C SER A 2 -4.64 18.22 20.30
N ARG A 3 -4.60 19.56 20.24
CA ARG A 3 -3.41 20.31 19.78
C ARG A 3 -2.17 20.02 20.64
N ARG A 4 -2.35 19.53 21.86
CA ARG A 4 -1.31 19.40 22.89
C ARG A 4 -0.80 17.96 23.10
N ARG A 5 -1.64 16.94 22.86
CA ARG A 5 -1.27 15.52 23.08
C ARG A 5 -1.40 14.70 21.80
N LYS A 6 -0.33 13.99 21.46
CA LYS A 6 -0.30 13.01 20.38
C LYS A 6 -0.99 11.72 20.83
N ALA A 7 -1.88 11.18 20.00
CA ALA A 7 -2.51 9.89 20.26
C ALA A 7 -1.48 8.76 20.28
N GLN A 8 -1.64 7.82 21.21
CA GLN A 8 -0.81 6.62 21.26
C GLN A 8 -1.08 5.74 20.03
N LYS A 9 -0.02 5.21 19.42
CA LYS A 9 -0.13 4.31 18.28
C LYS A 9 -0.42 2.90 18.78
N ARG A 10 -1.47 2.27 18.26
CA ARG A 10 -1.79 0.86 18.52
C ARG A 10 -0.79 -0.02 17.78
N GLN A 11 -0.26 -1.04 18.46
CA GLN A 11 0.57 -2.06 17.83
C GLN A 11 -0.32 -3.08 17.12
N LEU A 12 0.12 -3.55 15.96
CA LEU A 12 -0.60 -4.54 15.17
C LEU A 12 0.07 -5.91 15.36
N PRO A 13 -0.70 -6.99 15.56
CA PRO A 13 -0.14 -8.33 15.56
C PRO A 13 0.38 -8.67 14.15
N PRO A 14 1.41 -9.52 14.06
CA PRO A 14 1.89 -10.04 12.78
C PRO A 14 0.84 -10.94 12.11
N ASP A 15 0.99 -11.12 10.81
CA ASP A 15 0.12 -12.00 10.04
C ASP A 15 0.30 -13.48 10.41
N PHE A 16 -0.78 -14.27 10.31
CA PHE A 16 -0.75 -15.69 10.67
C PHE A 16 0.01 -16.56 9.66
N ARG A 17 -0.06 -16.26 8.36
CA ARG A 17 0.57 -17.09 7.31
C ARG A 17 2.04 -16.71 7.11
N TYR A 18 2.33 -15.41 7.08
CA TYR A 18 3.68 -14.91 6.75
C TYR A 18 4.44 -14.29 7.93
N GLY A 19 3.82 -14.13 9.11
CA GLY A 19 4.48 -13.53 10.28
C GLY A 19 4.81 -12.04 10.13
N SER A 20 4.29 -11.37 9.09
CA SER A 20 4.67 -9.99 8.75
C SER A 20 3.62 -8.98 9.18
N VAL A 21 4.05 -7.93 9.89
CA VAL A 21 3.20 -6.79 10.28
C VAL A 21 2.78 -5.96 9.05
N LEU A 22 3.61 -5.94 8.01
CA LEU A 22 3.31 -5.23 6.76
C LEU A 22 2.07 -5.83 6.07
N VAL A 23 2.00 -7.16 6.02
CA VAL A 23 0.85 -7.90 5.47
C VAL A 23 -0.41 -7.58 6.25
N THR A 24 -0.37 -7.61 7.59
CA THR A 24 -1.53 -7.26 8.41
C THR A 24 -2.00 -5.81 8.18
N ARG A 25 -1.06 -4.86 8.05
CA ARG A 25 -1.37 -3.48 7.68
C ARG A 25 -2.05 -3.38 6.33
N PHE A 26 -1.56 -4.12 5.33
CA PHE A 26 -2.12 -4.15 3.99
C PHE A 26 -3.55 -4.70 3.99
N ILE A 27 -3.76 -5.86 4.62
CA ILE A 27 -5.06 -6.52 4.73
C ILE A 27 -6.08 -5.60 5.43
N ASN A 28 -5.68 -4.93 6.51
CA ASN A 28 -6.54 -3.98 7.20
C ASN A 28 -6.91 -2.77 6.33
N ALA A 29 -6.04 -2.32 5.42
CA ALA A 29 -6.33 -1.25 4.47
C ALA A 29 -7.18 -1.72 3.28
N LEU A 30 -7.05 -2.99 2.89
CA LEU A 30 -7.86 -3.64 1.86
C LEU A 30 -9.29 -3.90 2.35
N MET A 31 -9.44 -4.17 3.65
CA MET A 31 -10.72 -4.47 4.30
C MET A 31 -11.73 -3.34 4.12
N LYS A 32 -12.94 -3.72 3.73
CA LYS A 32 -14.11 -2.85 3.62
C LYS A 32 -15.20 -3.36 4.56
N ASP A 33 -15.94 -2.44 5.18
CA ASP A 33 -17.07 -2.73 6.06
C ASP A 33 -16.74 -3.72 7.21
N GLY A 34 -15.49 -3.72 7.69
CA GLY A 34 -15.04 -4.62 8.76
C GLY A 34 -14.88 -6.09 8.36
N LYS A 35 -15.04 -6.44 7.08
CA LYS A 35 -14.98 -7.83 6.60
C LYS A 35 -13.53 -8.32 6.46
N LYS A 36 -12.91 -8.68 7.59
CA LYS A 36 -11.50 -9.08 7.64
C LYS A 36 -11.24 -10.42 6.94
N SER A 37 -12.09 -11.42 7.17
CA SER A 37 -11.94 -12.76 6.57
C SER A 37 -11.93 -12.69 5.03
N THR A 38 -12.84 -11.92 4.44
CA THR A 38 -12.86 -11.74 2.97
C THR A 38 -11.65 -10.99 2.45
N ALA A 39 -11.14 -9.99 3.19
CA ALA A 39 -9.94 -9.25 2.79
C ALA A 39 -8.68 -10.12 2.87
N GLN A 40 -8.57 -10.97 3.90
CA GLN A 40 -7.49 -11.95 4.03
C GLN A 40 -7.51 -12.93 2.88
N LYS A 41 -8.67 -13.55 2.61
CA LYS A 41 -8.83 -14.48 1.49
C LYS A 41 -8.43 -13.83 0.17
N LEU A 42 -8.93 -12.63 -0.10
CA LEU A 42 -8.62 -11.91 -1.34
C LEU A 42 -7.13 -11.60 -1.50
N PHE A 43 -6.45 -11.23 -0.42
CA PHE A 43 -5.02 -10.96 -0.44
C PHE A 43 -4.21 -12.22 -0.71
N TYR A 44 -4.56 -13.34 -0.07
CA TYR A 44 -3.89 -14.62 -0.32
C TYR A 44 -4.15 -15.14 -1.72
N ASP A 45 -5.39 -15.08 -2.20
CA ASP A 45 -5.73 -15.45 -3.59
C ASP A 45 -4.91 -14.60 -4.58
N ALA A 46 -4.74 -13.30 -4.31
CA ALA A 46 -3.90 -12.43 -5.15
C ALA A 46 -2.42 -12.84 -5.12
N LEU A 47 -1.87 -13.19 -3.96
CA LEU A 47 -0.48 -13.67 -3.86
C LEU A 47 -0.29 -15.00 -4.59
N ASP A 48 -1.22 -15.94 -4.46
CA ASP A 48 -1.15 -17.23 -5.15
C ASP A 48 -1.15 -17.02 -6.69
N ILE A 49 -1.92 -16.05 -7.20
CA ILE A 49 -1.89 -15.65 -8.63
C ILE A 49 -0.53 -15.03 -9.01
N VAL A 50 0.06 -14.20 -8.14
CA VAL A 50 1.39 -13.62 -8.37
C VAL A 50 2.43 -14.73 -8.47
N GLU A 51 2.39 -15.71 -7.58
CA GLU A 51 3.30 -16.86 -7.57
C GLU A 51 3.18 -17.68 -8.84
N GLN A 52 1.96 -17.97 -9.29
CA GLN A 52 1.71 -18.70 -10.54
C GLN A 52 2.30 -17.99 -11.76
N LYS A 53 2.14 -16.66 -11.84
CA LYS A 53 2.60 -15.87 -13.00
C LYS A 53 4.10 -15.63 -13.02
N THR A 54 4.69 -15.39 -11.86
CA THR A 54 6.09 -14.97 -11.75
C THR A 54 7.05 -16.10 -11.38
N LYS A 55 6.52 -17.24 -10.92
CA LYS A 55 7.26 -18.40 -10.42
C LYS A 55 8.25 -18.07 -9.28
N LYS A 56 8.00 -16.96 -8.58
CA LYS A 56 8.77 -16.51 -7.41
C LYS A 56 7.81 -16.42 -6.22
N ARG A 57 8.37 -16.37 -5.00
CA ARG A 57 7.57 -16.22 -3.78
C ARG A 57 6.79 -14.91 -3.84
N GLY A 58 5.47 -14.98 -3.61
CA GLY A 58 4.57 -13.84 -3.76
C GLY A 58 4.84 -12.75 -2.73
N ILE A 59 5.28 -13.15 -1.54
CA ILE A 59 5.65 -12.24 -0.46
C ILE A 59 6.84 -11.35 -0.84
N ASP A 60 7.88 -11.90 -1.48
CA ASP A 60 9.08 -11.15 -1.87
C ASP A 60 8.74 -10.11 -2.95
N ILE A 61 7.86 -10.48 -3.89
CA ILE A 61 7.37 -9.56 -4.93
C ILE A 61 6.52 -8.46 -4.32
N PHE A 62 5.65 -8.80 -3.37
CA PHE A 62 4.84 -7.83 -2.65
C PHE A 62 5.69 -6.82 -1.89
N GLU A 63 6.70 -7.28 -1.15
CA GLU A 63 7.62 -6.40 -0.43
C GLU A 63 8.40 -5.49 -1.38
N ARG A 64 8.89 -6.04 -2.51
CA ARG A 64 9.54 -5.27 -3.56
C ARG A 64 8.60 -4.22 -4.17
N ALA A 65 7.36 -4.58 -4.46
CA ALA A 65 6.36 -3.65 -4.98
C ALA A 65 6.12 -2.48 -4.02
N ILE A 66 5.99 -2.75 -2.72
CA ILE A 66 5.87 -1.70 -1.69
C ILE A 66 7.11 -0.82 -1.64
N GLN A 67 8.31 -1.40 -1.72
CA GLN A 67 9.57 -0.66 -1.71
C GLN A 67 9.72 0.27 -2.92
N ASN A 68 9.23 -0.13 -4.09
CA ASN A 68 9.27 0.69 -5.29
C ASN A 68 8.26 1.84 -5.25
N VAL A 69 7.06 1.60 -4.71
CA VAL A 69 5.97 2.59 -4.69
C VAL A 69 6.14 3.63 -3.58
N ARG A 70 6.97 3.37 -2.56
CA ARG A 70 7.12 4.27 -1.42
C ARG A 70 7.80 5.60 -1.86
N PRO A 71 7.15 6.77 -1.64
CA PRO A 71 7.73 8.04 -2.04
C PRO A 71 8.73 8.56 -0.99
N PRO A 72 9.95 8.98 -1.37
CA PRO A 72 10.89 9.58 -0.42
C PRO A 72 10.50 11.01 -0.04
N LEU A 73 9.89 11.76 -0.96
CA LEU A 73 9.51 13.17 -0.81
C LEU A 73 8.02 13.34 -1.10
N GLU A 74 7.34 14.17 -0.33
CA GLU A 74 5.99 14.66 -0.64
C GLU A 74 6.00 16.18 -0.70
N VAL A 75 5.10 16.73 -1.49
CA VAL A 75 4.92 18.17 -1.59
C VAL A 75 3.88 18.60 -0.55
N ARG A 76 4.18 19.63 0.23
CA ARG A 76 3.25 20.25 1.19
C ARG A 76 2.97 21.69 0.80
N SER A 77 1.71 22.09 0.90
CA SER A 77 1.32 23.49 0.74
C SER A 77 1.79 24.31 1.94
N ARG A 78 2.54 25.38 1.67
CA ARG A 78 3.00 26.35 2.67
C ARG A 78 2.66 27.76 2.18
N ARG A 79 1.99 28.55 3.02
CA ARG A 79 1.65 29.94 2.71
C ARG A 79 2.80 30.87 3.12
N VAL A 80 3.29 31.66 2.18
CA VAL A 80 4.38 32.62 2.39
C VAL A 80 4.05 33.89 1.59
N GLY A 81 4.10 35.07 2.23
CA GLY A 81 3.95 36.35 1.53
C GLY A 81 2.64 36.53 0.76
N GLY A 82 1.55 35.90 1.20
CA GLY A 82 0.23 35.99 0.55
C GLY A 82 -0.08 34.88 -0.46
N ALA A 83 0.92 34.20 -1.02
CA ALA A 83 0.76 33.07 -1.96
C ALA A 83 0.99 31.70 -1.30
N THR A 84 0.48 30.63 -1.93
CA THR A 84 0.67 29.25 -1.46
C THR A 84 1.70 28.54 -2.33
N TYR A 85 2.82 28.16 -1.74
CA TYR A 85 3.90 27.45 -2.40
C TYR A 85 3.86 25.97 -2.06
N GLN A 86 4.37 25.17 -3.00
CA GLN A 86 4.52 23.73 -2.87
C GLN A 86 5.95 23.45 -2.39
N VAL A 87 6.10 23.07 -1.12
CA VAL A 87 7.40 22.83 -0.49
C VAL A 87 7.67 21.32 -0.40
N PRO A 88 8.75 20.81 -1.03
CA PRO A 88 9.16 19.42 -0.86
C PRO A 88 9.55 19.15 0.59
N THR A 89 9.02 18.08 1.16
CA THR A 89 9.33 17.64 2.53
C THR A 89 9.57 16.13 2.53
N GLU A 90 10.55 15.67 3.29
CA GLU A 90 10.81 14.25 3.46
C GLU A 90 9.63 13.52 4.10
N VAL A 91 9.26 12.37 3.52
CA VAL A 91 8.17 11.56 4.02
C VAL A 91 8.69 10.63 5.10
N ARG A 92 8.08 10.68 6.28
CA ARG A 92 8.41 9.77 7.39
C ARG A 92 8.18 8.30 7.00
N PRO A 93 9.02 7.33 7.40
CA PRO A 93 8.92 5.94 6.96
C PRO A 93 7.53 5.28 7.13
N ASP A 94 6.88 5.49 8.28
CA ASP A 94 5.53 4.97 8.55
C ASP A 94 4.47 5.53 7.59
N ARG A 95 4.64 6.79 7.17
CA ARG A 95 3.79 7.45 6.19
C ARG A 95 4.11 6.97 4.78
N GLN A 96 5.39 6.73 4.45
CA GLN A 96 5.79 6.17 3.15
C GLN A 96 5.06 4.84 2.88
N ILE A 97 5.10 3.92 3.86
CA ILE A 97 4.39 2.64 3.77
C ILE A 97 2.89 2.86 3.60
N SER A 98 2.30 3.77 4.37
CA SER A 98 0.86 4.05 4.30
C SER A 98 0.43 4.65 2.96
N LEU A 99 1.27 5.49 2.35
CA LEU A 99 1.06 6.04 1.01
C LEU A 99 1.16 4.94 -0.04
N ALA A 100 2.19 4.11 0.03
CA ALA A 100 2.39 3.01 -0.91
C ALA A 100 1.20 2.03 -0.93
N ILE A 101 0.76 1.59 0.26
CA ILE A 101 -0.42 0.72 0.39
C ILE A 101 -1.66 1.39 -0.21
N ARG A 102 -1.87 2.68 0.07
CA ARG A 102 -3.03 3.43 -0.43
C ARG A 102 -3.02 3.53 -1.96
N TRP A 103 -1.88 3.83 -2.56
CA TRP A 103 -1.77 3.95 -4.00
C TRP A 103 -1.99 2.61 -4.69
N ILE A 104 -1.32 1.54 -4.25
CA ILE A 104 -1.54 0.20 -4.79
C ILE A 104 -3.02 -0.18 -4.73
N LEU A 105 -3.69 0.02 -3.60
CA LEU A 105 -5.12 -0.30 -3.45
C LEU A 105 -6.02 0.55 -4.35
N ASN A 106 -5.76 1.84 -4.45
CA ASN A 106 -6.57 2.74 -5.28
C ASN A 106 -6.41 2.41 -6.76
N TYR A 107 -5.18 2.22 -7.23
CA TYR A 107 -4.90 1.88 -8.62
C TYR A 107 -5.36 0.47 -8.99
N SER A 108 -5.24 -0.49 -8.07
CA SER A 108 -5.85 -1.82 -8.23
C SER A 108 -7.36 -1.75 -8.39
N LYS A 109 -8.05 -0.88 -7.65
CA LYS A 109 -9.51 -0.70 -7.76
C LYS A 109 -9.92 -0.07 -9.09
N SER A 110 -9.19 0.95 -9.54
CA SER A 110 -9.46 1.64 -10.81
C SER A 110 -9.05 0.82 -12.04
N ARG A 111 -8.26 -0.25 -11.87
CA ARG A 111 -7.80 -1.09 -12.98
C ARG A 111 -8.97 -1.81 -13.64
N ASN A 112 -8.90 -1.94 -14.97
CA ASN A 112 -9.84 -2.72 -15.75
C ASN A 112 -9.58 -4.23 -15.55
N GLY A 113 -10.65 -5.03 -15.56
CA GLY A 113 -10.59 -6.48 -15.40
C GLY A 113 -11.61 -7.04 -14.42
N TYR A 114 -11.65 -8.37 -14.30
CA TYR A 114 -12.60 -9.09 -13.44
C TYR A 114 -11.92 -9.65 -12.20
N GLY A 115 -12.58 -9.49 -11.05
CA GLY A 115 -12.09 -9.99 -9.77
C GLY A 115 -11.02 -9.10 -9.15
N MET A 116 -11.25 -8.64 -7.93
CA MET A 116 -10.32 -7.75 -7.24
C MET A 116 -8.99 -8.44 -6.89
N ALA A 117 -8.97 -9.77 -6.70
CA ALA A 117 -7.74 -10.54 -6.54
C ALA A 117 -6.84 -10.47 -7.77
N ASN A 118 -7.40 -10.66 -8.97
CA ASN A 118 -6.66 -10.56 -10.24
C ASN A 118 -6.12 -9.14 -10.48
N LYS A 119 -6.95 -8.11 -10.22
CA LYS A 119 -6.54 -6.71 -10.35
C LYS A 119 -5.38 -6.38 -9.42
N LEU A 120 -5.47 -6.83 -8.16
CA LEU A 120 -4.43 -6.61 -7.17
C LEU A 120 -3.14 -7.34 -7.54
N ALA A 121 -3.22 -8.59 -7.96
CA ALA A 121 -2.06 -9.36 -8.41
C ALA A 121 -1.36 -8.69 -9.59
N ALA A 122 -2.12 -8.21 -10.59
CA ALA A 122 -1.56 -7.51 -11.73
C ALA A 122 -0.85 -6.20 -11.33
N GLU A 123 -1.46 -5.41 -10.43
CA GLU A 123 -0.83 -4.17 -9.95
C GLU A 123 0.43 -4.44 -9.12
N ILE A 124 0.45 -5.49 -8.30
CA ILE A 124 1.65 -5.91 -7.53
C ILE A 124 2.79 -6.30 -8.47
N ILE A 125 2.50 -7.09 -9.52
CA ILE A 125 3.50 -7.49 -10.50
C ILE A 125 4.06 -6.25 -11.21
N ASP A 126 3.19 -5.37 -11.72
CA ASP A 126 3.62 -4.17 -12.42
C ASP A 126 4.46 -3.27 -11.51
N ALA A 127 4.01 -3.02 -10.28
CA ALA A 127 4.72 -2.20 -9.30
C ALA A 127 6.10 -2.79 -8.94
N SER A 128 6.22 -4.11 -8.84
CA SER A 128 7.50 -4.78 -8.59
C SER A 128 8.52 -4.58 -9.72
N ASN A 129 8.03 -4.37 -10.94
CA ASN A 129 8.80 -4.09 -12.15
C ASN A 129 8.97 -2.58 -12.43
N ASN A 130 8.62 -1.70 -11.48
CA ASN A 130 8.62 -0.24 -11.64
C ASN A 130 7.69 0.26 -12.76
N GLN A 131 6.59 -0.45 -12.98
CA GLN A 131 5.56 -0.11 -13.96
C GLN A 131 4.20 0.03 -13.26
N GLY A 132 3.18 0.46 -14.00
CA GLY A 132 1.80 0.57 -13.50
C GLY A 132 1.41 1.95 -12.99
N GLY A 133 0.15 2.06 -12.56
CA GLY A 133 -0.44 3.33 -12.13
C GLY A 133 0.11 3.79 -10.78
N SER A 134 0.44 2.83 -9.91
CA SER A 134 0.97 3.08 -8.57
C SER A 134 2.33 3.76 -8.56
N ILE A 135 3.18 3.49 -9.56
CA ILE A 135 4.54 4.05 -9.67
C ILE A 135 4.52 5.47 -10.27
N LYS A 136 3.55 5.79 -11.13
CA LYS A 136 3.45 7.10 -11.78
C LYS A 136 2.91 8.21 -10.86
N LYS A 137 2.59 7.90 -9.60
CA LYS A 137 1.90 8.81 -8.70
C LYS A 137 2.83 9.63 -7.80
#